data_AF-A0A1Y4A4Y3-F1
#
_entry.id   AF-A0A1Y4A4Y3-F1
#
_cell.length_a   1.000
_cell.length_b   1.000
_cell.length_c   1.000
_cell.angle_alpha   90.00
_cell.angle_beta   90.00
_cell.angle_gamma   90.00
#
_symmetry.space_group_name_H-M   'P 1'
#
loop_
_entity.id
_entity.type
_entity.pdbx_description
1 polymer ?
#
loop_
_entity_poly.entity_id
_entity_poly.type
_entity_poly.pdbx_seq_one_letter_code
_entity_poly.pdbx_strand_id
1 'polypeptide(L)'
;MKLLKYGFYLLAIAASAVSCTRKDGDWDPIKTDCREITVPPQGGSAVVTMKNYKGWWISTVQYEAKGENLMIHGEDFGFMKFENEWCEIVVPSESPNKLYIALKENDGREPRKIGIGMTVGDAFTSIDITQGSALLTTPNE
;
A
#
# COMPACT_ATOMS: atom_id res chain seq x y z
N MET A 1 -36.98 -13.72 -61.18
CA MET A 1 -35.76 -13.95 -60.38
C MET A 1 -35.06 -12.62 -60.16
N LYS A 2 -34.57 -12.32 -58.95
CA LYS A 2 -33.86 -11.09 -58.48
C LYS A 2 -34.70 -9.96 -57.87
N LEU A 3 -35.55 -10.26 -56.87
CA LEU A 3 -35.97 -9.26 -55.87
C LEU A 3 -35.79 -9.73 -54.42
N LEU A 4 -35.16 -10.90 -54.22
CA LEU A 4 -35.03 -11.57 -52.91
C LEU A 4 -33.63 -11.48 -52.27
N LYS A 5 -32.75 -10.58 -52.74
CA LYS A 5 -31.34 -10.53 -52.27
C LYS A 5 -31.02 -9.39 -51.29
N TYR A 6 -31.93 -8.45 -51.07
CA TYR A 6 -31.66 -7.30 -50.18
C TYR A 6 -32.28 -7.42 -48.78
N GLY A 7 -33.09 -8.46 -48.52
CA GLY A 7 -33.76 -8.66 -47.24
C GLY A 7 -32.89 -9.27 -46.13
N PHE A 8 -31.68 -9.73 -46.42
CA PHE A 8 -30.79 -10.36 -45.44
C PHE A 8 -29.65 -9.46 -44.94
N TYR A 9 -29.46 -8.27 -45.53
CA TYR A 9 -28.38 -7.35 -45.14
C TYR A 9 -28.78 -6.35 -44.05
N LEU A 10 -30.05 -6.26 -43.67
CA LEU A 10 -30.53 -5.34 -42.63
C LEU A 10 -30.63 -5.95 -41.23
N LEU A 11 -30.42 -7.27 -41.08
CA LEU A 11 -30.53 -7.96 -39.78
C LEU A 11 -29.17 -8.26 -39.12
N ALA A 12 -28.09 -7.60 -39.55
CA ALA A 12 -26.74 -7.82 -39.04
C ALA A 12 -26.12 -6.58 -38.34
N ILE A 13 -26.90 -5.54 -38.04
CA ILE A 13 -26.41 -4.28 -37.45
C ILE A 13 -27.15 -3.93 -36.15
N ALA A 14 -27.52 -4.93 -35.34
CA ALA A 14 -28.21 -4.69 -34.07
C ALA A 14 -27.65 -5.50 -32.88
N ALA A 15 -26.38 -5.92 -32.94
CA ALA A 15 -25.75 -6.73 -31.88
C ALA A 15 -24.46 -6.12 -31.29
N SER A 16 -24.18 -4.83 -31.50
CA SER A 16 -22.94 -4.18 -31.01
C SER A 16 -23.19 -2.94 -30.14
N ALA A 17 -24.33 -2.86 -29.44
CA ALA A 17 -24.63 -1.76 -28.52
C ALA A 17 -24.68 -2.17 -27.03
N VAL A 18 -24.23 -3.39 -26.69
CA VAL A 18 -24.03 -3.83 -25.31
C VAL A 18 -22.56 -4.25 -25.11
N SER A 19 -21.63 -3.39 -25.53
CA SER A 19 -20.35 -3.34 -24.81
C SER A 19 -20.57 -2.33 -23.68
N CYS A 20 -21.16 -2.81 -22.59
CA CYS A 20 -21.23 -2.04 -21.37
C CYS A 20 -19.81 -1.60 -21.00
N THR A 21 -19.68 -0.29 -20.88
CA THR A 21 -18.53 0.49 -20.48
C THR A 21 -17.90 -0.03 -19.18
N ARG A 22 -17.04 -1.06 -19.25
CA ARG A 22 -15.94 -1.13 -18.30
C ARG A 22 -14.91 -0.15 -18.82
N LYS A 23 -14.81 1.01 -18.17
CA LYS A 23 -13.60 1.82 -18.32
C LYS A 23 -12.44 0.93 -17.90
N ASP A 24 -11.43 0.79 -18.75
CA ASP A 24 -10.14 0.30 -18.26
C ASP A 24 -9.76 1.15 -17.03
N GLY A 25 -9.49 0.49 -15.90
CA GLY A 25 -9.14 1.17 -14.65
C GLY A 25 -10.16 1.10 -13.51
N ASP A 26 -11.20 0.26 -13.57
CA ASP A 26 -12.12 0.03 -12.43
C ASP A 26 -11.53 -1.00 -11.43
N TRP A 27 -10.31 -0.73 -10.94
CA TRP A 27 -9.63 -1.60 -9.97
C TRP A 27 -10.16 -1.37 -8.56
N ASP A 28 -10.38 -2.45 -7.82
CA ASP A 28 -10.78 -2.35 -6.42
C ASP A 28 -9.73 -1.56 -5.61
N PRO A 29 -10.13 -0.60 -4.76
CA PRO A 29 -9.17 0.06 -3.88
C PRO A 29 -8.54 -0.97 -2.94
N ILE A 30 -7.25 -0.80 -2.65
CA ILE A 30 -6.53 -1.65 -1.71
C ILE A 30 -7.18 -1.56 -0.32
N LYS A 31 -7.47 -2.72 0.30
CA LYS A 31 -8.10 -2.85 1.62
C LYS A 31 -7.15 -3.55 2.59
N THR A 32 -6.89 -2.90 3.72
CA THR A 32 -6.09 -3.43 4.83
C THR A 32 -6.95 -3.55 6.11
N ASP A 33 -6.43 -4.19 7.15
CA ASP A 33 -7.04 -4.24 8.48
C ASP A 33 -6.86 -2.94 9.28
N CYS A 34 -5.74 -2.25 9.09
CA CYS A 34 -5.50 -0.90 9.61
C CYS A 34 -4.82 -0.02 8.56
N ARG A 35 -4.87 1.30 8.77
CA ARG A 35 -4.11 2.29 8.00
C ARG A 35 -3.18 3.14 8.85
N GLU A 36 -3.41 3.15 10.16
CA GLU A 36 -2.62 3.89 11.13
C GLU A 36 -2.20 2.95 12.24
N ILE A 37 -0.93 3.02 12.63
CA ILE A 37 -0.34 2.21 13.69
C ILE A 37 0.36 3.13 14.67
N THR A 38 0.07 2.96 15.95
CA THR A 38 0.83 3.60 17.02
C THR A 38 1.70 2.57 17.70
N VAL A 39 3.01 2.81 17.74
CA VAL A 39 3.99 1.98 18.43
C VAL A 39 4.50 2.73 19.65
N PRO A 40 4.59 2.09 20.82
CA PRO A 40 5.11 2.74 22.01
C PRO A 40 6.60 3.08 21.87
N PRO A 41 7.14 3.99 22.69
CA PRO A 41 8.55 4.39 22.61
C PRO A 41 9.52 3.23 22.75
N GLN A 42 9.18 2.19 23.52
CA GLN A 42 10.02 1.00 23.74
C GLN A 42 10.22 0.15 22.47
N GLY A 43 9.51 0.48 21.39
CA GLY A 43 9.51 -0.30 20.15
C GLY A 43 8.51 -1.45 20.22
N GLY A 44 8.63 -2.36 19.26
CA GLY A 44 7.74 -3.51 19.13
C GLY A 44 7.49 -3.88 17.69
N SER A 45 6.53 -4.78 17.50
CA SER A 45 6.16 -5.27 16.18
C SER A 45 4.68 -5.06 15.90
N ALA A 46 4.36 -4.78 14.63
CA ALA A 46 3.00 -4.70 14.13
C ALA A 46 2.88 -5.53 12.84
N VAL A 47 1.67 -5.97 12.56
CA VAL A 47 1.34 -6.70 11.34
C VAL A 47 0.12 -6.04 10.71
N VAL A 48 0.23 -5.70 9.43
CA VAL A 48 -0.91 -5.26 8.61
C VAL A 48 -1.29 -6.38 7.66
N THR A 49 -2.59 -6.64 7.53
CA THR A 49 -3.13 -7.68 6.66
C THR A 49 -3.83 -7.06 5.46
N MET A 50 -3.31 -7.35 4.27
CA MET A 50 -3.98 -7.14 2.98
C MET A 50 -5.21 -8.05 2.88
N LYS A 51 -6.38 -7.47 2.60
CA LYS A 51 -7.67 -8.19 2.62
C LYS A 51 -8.16 -8.63 1.24
N ASN A 52 -7.85 -7.88 0.18
CA ASN A 52 -8.45 -8.10 -1.14
C ASN A 52 -7.47 -8.42 -2.27
N TYR A 53 -6.16 -8.35 -2.04
CA TYR A 53 -5.14 -8.68 -3.03
C TYR A 53 -4.16 -9.75 -2.52
N LYS A 54 -3.68 -10.60 -3.43
CA LYS A 54 -2.71 -11.68 -3.14
C LYS A 54 -1.27 -11.35 -3.53
N GLY A 55 -1.09 -10.43 -4.48
CA GLY A 55 0.22 -9.95 -4.91
C GLY A 55 0.21 -8.43 -4.88
N TRP A 56 1.19 -7.86 -4.18
CA TRP A 56 1.42 -6.43 -4.00
C TRP A 56 2.86 -6.25 -3.52
N TRP A 57 3.35 -5.02 -3.54
CA TRP A 57 4.69 -4.69 -3.07
C TRP A 57 4.72 -3.28 -2.47
N ILE A 58 5.82 -2.97 -1.78
CA ILE A 58 6.06 -1.64 -1.23
C ILE A 58 6.57 -0.75 -2.37
N SER A 59 5.87 0.36 -2.63
CA SER A 59 6.27 1.34 -3.64
C SER A 59 7.19 2.41 -3.09
N THR A 60 7.00 2.80 -1.82
CA THR A 60 7.75 3.87 -1.19
C THR A 60 7.81 3.68 0.33
N VAL A 61 8.88 4.15 0.93
CA VAL A 61 8.97 4.38 2.39
C VAL A 61 9.38 5.83 2.61
N GLN A 62 8.64 6.52 3.46
CA GLN A 62 8.88 7.92 3.81
C GLN A 62 9.09 8.05 5.32
N TYR A 63 10.15 8.71 5.76
CA TYR A 63 10.41 8.95 7.17
C TYR A 63 11.30 10.18 7.38
N GLU A 64 11.26 10.75 8.58
CA GLU A 64 12.15 11.86 8.93
C GLU A 64 13.49 11.33 9.46
N ALA A 65 14.59 11.88 8.93
CA ALA A 65 15.94 11.66 9.45
C ALA A 65 16.73 12.96 9.43
N LYS A 66 17.36 13.30 10.56
CA LYS A 66 18.19 14.51 10.70
C LYS A 66 17.47 15.82 10.32
N GLY A 67 16.15 15.89 10.56
CA GLY A 67 15.31 17.05 10.25
C GLY A 67 14.88 17.16 8.78
N GLU A 68 15.19 16.15 7.97
CA GLU A 68 14.75 16.08 6.57
C GLU A 68 13.77 14.93 6.39
N ASN A 69 12.77 15.16 5.54
CA ASN A 69 11.84 14.11 5.14
C ASN A 69 12.45 13.34 3.96
N LEU A 70 12.85 12.09 4.23
CA LEU A 70 13.40 11.18 3.23
C LEU A 70 12.27 10.37 2.61
N MET A 71 12.27 10.29 1.28
CA MET A 71 11.42 9.38 0.51
C MET A 71 12.33 8.43 -0.27
N ILE A 72 12.14 7.14 -0.05
CA ILE A 72 12.91 6.07 -0.70
C ILE A 72 11.94 5.24 -1.54
N HIS A 73 12.30 5.00 -2.79
CA HIS A 73 11.47 4.25 -3.72
C HIS A 73 11.72 2.74 -3.59
N GLY A 74 10.69 1.95 -3.88
CA GLY A 74 10.73 0.49 -3.76
C GLY A 74 11.87 -0.15 -4.55
N GLU A 75 12.21 0.43 -5.71
CA GLU A 75 13.35 0.02 -6.54
C GLU A 75 14.66 0.01 -5.75
N ASP A 76 14.83 0.96 -4.82
CA ASP A 76 16.08 1.16 -4.07
C ASP A 76 16.28 0.12 -2.96
N PHE A 77 15.23 -0.61 -2.57
CA PHE A 77 15.27 -1.63 -1.51
C PHE A 77 14.63 -2.97 -1.92
N GLY A 78 14.40 -3.17 -3.22
CA GLY A 78 13.87 -4.44 -3.75
C GLY A 78 12.41 -4.71 -3.44
N PHE A 79 11.61 -3.66 -3.17
CA PHE A 79 10.15 -3.64 -3.00
C PHE A 79 9.53 -4.47 -1.87
N MET A 80 10.25 -5.45 -1.33
CA MET A 80 9.73 -6.43 -0.37
C MET A 80 10.30 -6.23 1.02
N LYS A 81 11.47 -5.60 1.15
CA LYS A 81 12.13 -5.40 2.42
C LYS A 81 12.81 -4.03 2.48
N PHE A 82 12.37 -3.20 3.42
CA PHE A 82 13.09 -1.99 3.80
C PHE A 82 13.68 -2.18 5.19
N GLU A 83 14.94 -1.80 5.39
CA GLU A 83 15.60 -1.85 6.69
C GLU A 83 16.52 -0.65 6.85
N ASN A 84 16.49 -0.05 8.03
CA ASN A 84 17.46 0.95 8.47
C ASN A 84 17.87 0.68 9.93
N GLU A 85 18.58 1.62 10.55
CA GLU A 85 19.12 1.46 11.90
C GLU A 85 18.08 1.11 12.98
N TRP A 86 16.82 1.50 12.81
CA TRP A 86 15.77 1.39 13.84
C TRP A 86 14.44 0.81 13.35
N CYS A 87 14.30 0.54 12.05
CA CYS A 87 13.07 0.08 11.42
C CYS A 87 13.37 -1.08 10.47
N GLU A 88 12.58 -2.15 10.56
CA GLU A 88 12.53 -3.23 9.57
C GLU A 88 11.07 -3.40 9.09
N ILE A 89 10.86 -3.38 7.78
CA ILE A 89 9.57 -3.57 7.12
C ILE A 89 9.72 -4.69 6.10
N VAL A 90 8.89 -5.73 6.20
CA VAL A 90 9.00 -6.93 5.37
C VAL A 90 7.64 -7.39 4.85
N VAL A 91 7.58 -7.69 3.56
CA VAL A 91 6.53 -8.50 2.94
C VAL A 91 7.07 -9.92 2.75
N PRO A 92 6.68 -10.89 3.59
CA PRO A 92 7.26 -12.22 3.56
C PRO A 92 6.72 -13.02 2.36
N SER A 93 7.62 -13.71 1.66
CA SER A 93 7.27 -14.56 0.52
C SER A 93 6.25 -15.65 0.86
N GLU A 94 6.32 -16.19 2.09
CA GLU A 94 5.42 -17.25 2.59
C GLU A 94 4.04 -16.74 3.06
N SER A 95 3.88 -15.42 3.20
CA SER A 95 2.61 -14.79 3.58
C SER A 95 2.49 -13.44 2.89
N PRO A 96 2.34 -13.44 1.55
CA PRO A 96 2.44 -12.23 0.74
C PRO A 96 1.29 -11.26 1.00
N ASN A 97 0.29 -11.61 1.81
CA ASN A 97 -0.79 -10.72 2.22
C ASN A 97 -0.51 -10.00 3.55
N LYS A 98 0.69 -10.11 4.12
CA LYS A 98 1.06 -9.47 5.39
C LYS A 98 2.22 -8.49 5.20
N LEU A 99 2.14 -7.36 5.90
CA LEU A 99 3.25 -6.44 6.10
C LEU A 99 3.70 -6.56 7.55
N TYR A 100 4.93 -7.01 7.77
CA TYR A 100 5.55 -7.06 9.09
C TYR A 100 6.36 -5.80 9.29
N ILE A 101 6.17 -5.17 10.45
CA ILE A 101 6.90 -3.97 10.85
C ILE A 101 7.52 -4.28 12.21
N ALA A 102 8.81 -4.00 12.36
CA ALA A 102 9.51 -4.03 13.63
C ALA A 102 10.24 -2.70 13.83
N LEU A 103 9.98 -2.05 14.96
CA LEU A 103 10.64 -0.81 15.36
C LEU A 103 11.46 -1.05 16.63
N LYS A 104 12.70 -0.58 16.61
CA LYS A 104 13.52 -0.46 17.82
C LYS A 104 13.04 0.69 18.68
N GLU A 105 13.53 0.74 19.92
CA GLU A 105 13.26 1.83 20.86
C GLU A 105 13.52 3.22 20.26
N ASN A 106 12.73 4.21 20.69
CA ASN A 106 12.90 5.63 20.41
C ASN A 106 13.27 6.36 21.70
N ASP A 107 14.58 6.47 21.93
CA ASP A 107 15.21 7.23 23.01
C ASP A 107 15.27 8.75 22.73
N GLY A 108 14.86 9.16 21.53
CA GLY A 108 14.80 10.55 21.11
C GLY A 108 13.73 11.36 21.86
N ARG A 109 13.80 12.69 21.71
CA ARG A 109 12.84 13.65 22.29
C ARG A 109 11.54 13.79 21.50
N GLU A 110 11.58 13.42 20.23
CA GLU A 110 10.46 13.61 19.31
C GLU A 110 9.89 12.26 18.85
N PRO A 111 8.57 12.17 18.61
CA PRO A 111 7.98 11.02 17.95
C PRO A 111 8.53 10.85 16.54
N ARG A 112 8.66 9.60 16.09
CA ARG A 112 9.07 9.28 14.70
C ARG A 112 7.86 8.86 13.89
N LYS A 113 7.83 9.25 12.62
CA LYS A 113 6.77 8.89 11.68
C LYS A 113 7.34 8.15 10.48
N ILE A 114 6.63 7.11 10.04
CA ILE A 114 6.90 6.39 8.80
C ILE A 114 5.62 6.31 7.99
N GLY A 115 5.68 6.69 6.72
CA GLY A 115 4.66 6.40 5.72
C GLY A 115 5.15 5.26 4.81
N ILE A 116 4.32 4.23 4.61
CA ILE A 116 4.62 3.10 3.74
C ILE A 116 3.64 3.13 2.58
N GLY A 117 4.11 3.42 1.38
CA GLY A 117 3.33 3.28 0.15
C GLY A 117 3.30 1.84 -0.33
N MET A 118 2.13 1.36 -0.70
CA MET A 118 1.89 0.00 -1.19
C MET A 118 1.13 0.06 -2.51
N THR A 119 1.44 -0.86 -3.43
CA THR A 119 0.79 -0.94 -4.74
C THR A 119 0.59 -2.37 -5.22
N VAL A 120 -0.42 -2.54 -6.08
CA VAL A 120 -0.70 -3.75 -6.86
C VAL A 120 -0.44 -3.53 -8.36
N GLY A 121 0.25 -2.44 -8.71
CA GLY A 121 0.44 -1.96 -10.08
C GLY A 121 -0.44 -0.74 -10.36
N ASP A 122 -1.75 -0.97 -10.49
CA ASP A 122 -2.71 0.08 -10.91
C ASP A 122 -3.49 0.73 -9.76
N ALA A 123 -3.36 0.22 -8.53
CA ALA A 123 -3.97 0.81 -7.33
C ALA A 123 -2.93 0.99 -6.22
N PHE A 124 -3.09 2.06 -5.43
CA PHE A 124 -2.14 2.49 -4.41
C PHE A 124 -2.85 2.76 -3.08
N THR A 125 -2.14 2.54 -1.97
CA THR A 125 -2.55 2.97 -0.62
C THR A 125 -1.31 3.28 0.22
N SER A 126 -1.52 3.89 1.38
CA SER A 126 -0.47 4.04 2.39
C SER A 126 -0.88 3.44 3.74
N ILE A 127 0.14 3.12 4.55
CA ILE A 127 0.05 2.88 5.98
C ILE A 127 0.92 3.92 6.69
N ASP A 128 0.37 4.60 7.68
CA ASP A 128 1.09 5.55 8.51
C ASP A 128 1.38 4.96 9.88
N ILE A 129 2.61 5.16 10.34
CA ILE A 129 3.11 4.64 11.59
C ILE A 129 3.64 5.81 12.40
N THR A 130 3.18 5.94 13.63
CA THR A 130 3.71 6.89 14.60
C THR A 130 4.30 6.12 15.77
N GLN A 131 5.57 6.34 16.06
CA GLN A 131 6.23 5.84 17.25
C GLN A 131 6.39 6.97 18.27
N GLY A 132 5.90 6.76 19.49
CA GLY A 132 6.07 7.72 20.59
C GLY A 132 7.54 7.98 20.94
N SER A 133 7.79 9.01 21.75
CA SER A 133 9.10 9.31 22.35
C SER A 133 9.11 8.96 23.83
N ALA A 134 10.21 8.35 24.30
CA ALA A 134 10.35 7.96 25.71
C ALA A 134 10.45 9.19 26.64
N LEU A 135 10.97 10.31 26.13
CA LEU A 135 11.20 11.54 26.89
C LEU A 135 9.97 12.46 26.97
N LEU A 136 8.90 12.16 26.24
CA LEU A 136 7.59 12.84 26.38
C LEU A 136 6.68 12.17 27.40
N THR A 137 7.02 10.97 27.87
CA THR A 137 6.17 10.18 28.80
C THR A 137 6.51 10.34 30.28
N THR A 138 7.51 11.15 30.65
CA THR A 138 7.69 11.54 32.05
C THR A 138 6.69 12.63 32.39
N PRO A 139 5.70 12.39 33.27
CA PRO A 139 4.90 13.47 33.83
C PRO A 139 5.85 14.40 34.56
N ASN A 140 5.75 15.71 34.32
CA ASN A 140 6.31 16.68 35.26
C ASN A 140 5.72 16.38 36.64
N GLU A 141 6.61 16.29 37.64
CA GLU A 141 6.33 15.97 39.05
C GLU A 141 5.06 16.60 39.63
#